data_AF-X1GNP6-F1
#
_entry.id   AF-X1GNP6-F1
#
_cell.length_a   1.000
_cell.length_b   1.000
_cell.length_c   1.000
_cell.angle_alpha   90.00
_cell.angle_beta   90.00
_cell.angle_gamma   90.00
#
_symmetry.space_group_name_H-M   'P 1'
#
loop_
_entity.id
_entity.type
_entity.pdbx_description
1 polymer ?
#
loop_
_entity_poly.entity_id
_entity_poly.type
_entity_poly.pdbx_seq_one_letter_code
_entity_poly.pdbx_strand_id
1 'polypeptide(L)' 'PGNMFMMAYLGNTVLLGVPACAMYYRTTILDVVLPRIFVGEVLTKEDFIKMGEGGFCLNCEVCHYPQCFFCR' A
#
# COMPACT_ATOMS: atom_id res chain seq x y z
N PRO A 1 7.13 2.82 4.41
CA PRO A 1 6.64 4.04 3.74
C PRO A 1 5.14 3.95 3.54
N GLY A 2 4.38 5.00 3.88
CA GLY A 2 2.91 4.91 3.89
C GLY A 2 2.29 4.67 5.27
N ASN A 3 3.00 4.98 6.37
CA ASN A 3 2.39 4.98 7.69
C ASN A 3 1.21 5.97 7.72
N MET A 4 0.14 5.64 8.46
CA MET A 4 -1.13 6.38 8.49
C MET A 4 -1.94 6.35 7.17
N PHE A 5 -1.69 5.38 6.29
CA PHE A 5 -2.58 5.14 5.16
C PHE A 5 -3.99 4.77 5.64
N MET A 6 -5.00 5.40 5.05
CA MET A 6 -6.40 5.16 5.38
C MET A 6 -7.17 4.75 4.14
N MET A 7 -8.13 3.83 4.31
CA MET A 7 -9.01 3.39 3.24
C MET A 7 -10.43 3.22 3.77
N ALA A 8 -11.41 3.64 2.97
CA ALA A 8 -12.83 3.45 3.24
C ALA A 8 -13.59 3.21 1.93
N TYR A 9 -14.79 2.66 2.05
CA TYR A 9 -15.72 2.52 0.93
C TYR A 9 -16.94 3.42 1.16
N LEU A 10 -17.29 4.19 0.13
CA LEU A 10 -18.54 4.94 0.06
C LEU A 10 -19.36 4.35 -1.10
N GLY A 11 -20.17 3.35 -0.79
CA GLY A 11 -20.82 2.53 -1.82
C GLY A 11 -19.77 1.82 -2.68
N ASN A 12 -19.79 2.07 -3.99
CA ASN A 12 -18.81 1.54 -4.95
C ASN A 12 -17.54 2.39 -5.09
N THR A 13 -17.46 3.54 -4.42
CA THR A 13 -16.33 4.45 -4.51
C THR A 13 -15.32 4.16 -3.41
N VAL A 14 -14.06 3.96 -3.78
CA VAL A 14 -12.95 3.81 -2.82
C VAL A 14 -12.42 5.19 -2.42
N LEU A 15 -12.34 5.45 -1.11
CA LEU A 15 -11.75 6.64 -0.52
C LEU A 15 -10.38 6.29 0.06
N LEU A 16 -9.33 6.98 -0.39
CA LEU A 16 -7.95 6.75 0.04
C LEU A 16 -7.37 7.99 0.72
N GLY A 17 -6.92 7.84 1.95
CA GLY A 17 -6.08 8.81 2.66
C GLY A 17 -4.62 8.50 2.40
N VAL A 18 -4.01 9.21 1.45
CA VAL A 18 -2.62 8.99 1.06
C VAL A 18 -1.70 9.92 1.87
N PRO A 19 -0.74 9.38 2.64
CA PRO A 19 0.20 10.19 3.40
C PRO A 19 1.18 10.91 2.48
N ALA A 20 1.62 12.11 2.88
CA ALA A 20 2.55 12.95 2.09
C ALA A 20 3.85 12.24 1.71
N CYS A 21 4.28 11.23 2.47
CA CYS A 21 5.45 10.42 2.12
C CYS A 21 5.36 9.74 0.74
N ALA A 22 4.17 9.54 0.17
CA ALA A 22 3.99 9.05 -1.20
C ALA A 22 4.61 9.97 -2.27
N MET A 23 4.85 11.24 -1.96
CA MET A 23 5.53 12.17 -2.87
C MET A 23 7.05 12.03 -2.84
N TYR A 24 7.61 11.47 -1.76
CA TYR A 24 9.05 11.45 -1.49
C TYR A 24 9.68 10.07 -1.66
N TYR A 25 8.91 9.01 -1.38
CA TYR A 25 9.38 7.63 -1.54
C TYR A 25 8.95 7.09 -2.90
N ARG A 26 9.86 6.37 -3.57
CA ARG A 26 9.58 5.70 -4.86
C ARG A 26 8.45 4.67 -4.80
N THR A 27 8.31 4.00 -3.66
CA THR A 27 7.32 2.95 -3.45
C THR A 27 6.74 3.08 -2.06
N THR A 28 5.43 3.01 -1.99
CA THR A 28 4.62 3.09 -0.77
C THR A 28 3.51 2.06 -0.79
N ILE A 29 2.75 1.97 0.30
CA ILE A 29 1.56 1.12 0.38
C ILE A 29 0.53 1.43 -0.73
N LEU A 30 0.49 2.65 -1.27
CA LEU A 30 -0.39 3.00 -2.37
C LEU A 30 -0.07 2.17 -3.62
N ASP A 31 1.21 1.93 -3.91
CA ASP A 31 1.66 1.14 -5.08
C ASP A 31 1.27 -0.35 -4.98
N VAL A 32 0.92 -0.81 -3.78
CA VAL A 32 0.48 -2.18 -3.49
C VAL A 32 -1.05 -2.26 -3.58
N VAL A 33 -1.73 -1.27 -3.01
CA VAL A 33 -3.19 -1.23 -2.86
C VAL A 33 -3.88 -0.79 -4.16
N LEU A 34 -3.32 0.18 -4.88
CA LEU A 34 -3.95 0.79 -6.05
C LEU A 34 -4.19 -0.22 -7.20
N PRO A 35 -3.23 -1.10 -7.57
CA PRO A 35 -3.49 -2.12 -8.59
C PRO A 35 -4.61 -3.08 -8.20
N ARG A 36 -4.71 -3.48 -6.93
CA ARG A 36 -5.77 -4.37 -6.42
C ARG A 36 -7.14 -3.72 -6.55
N ILE A 37 -7.23 -2.44 -6.19
CA ILE A 37 -8.46 -1.64 -6.39
C ILE A 37 -8.85 -1.58 -7.87
N PHE A 38 -7.90 -1.33 -8.77
CA PHE A 38 -8.18 -1.24 -10.21
C PHE A 38 -8.61 -2.56 -10.86
N VAL A 39 -8.23 -3.70 -10.28
CA VAL A 39 -8.73 -5.03 -10.68
C VAL A 39 -10.12 -5.31 -10.09
N GLY A 40 -10.66 -4.41 -9.27
CA GLY A 40 -11.98 -4.54 -8.64
C GLY A 40 -11.96 -5.36 -7.35
N GLU A 41 -10.79 -5.57 -6.75
CA GLU A 41 -10.67 -6.31 -5.50
C GLU A 41 -11.17 -5.50 -4.30
N VAL A 42 -11.95 -6.14 -3.43
CA VAL A 42 -12.44 -5.54 -2.18
C VAL A 42 -11.49 -5.90 -1.05
N LEU A 43 -10.60 -4.98 -0.73
CA LEU A 43 -9.66 -5.11 0.40
C LEU A 43 -10.38 -5.03 1.75
N THR A 44 -10.04 -5.95 2.65
CA THR A 44 -10.56 -6.00 4.03
C THR A 44 -9.46 -5.69 5.04
N LYS A 45 -9.84 -5.61 6.32
CA LYS A 45 -8.89 -5.42 7.43
C LYS A 45 -7.80 -6.50 7.43
N GLU A 46 -8.16 -7.74 7.11
CA GLU A 46 -7.24 -8.88 7.08
C GLU A 46 -6.15 -8.71 6.03
N ASP A 47 -6.43 -8.09 4.88
CA ASP A 47 -5.41 -7.77 3.87
C ASP A 47 -4.35 -6.83 4.43
N PHE A 48 -4.77 -5.78 5.14
CA PHE A 48 -3.86 -4.83 5.76
C PHE A 48 -3.07 -5.41 6.92
N ILE A 49 -3.65 -6.34 7.69
CA ILE A 49 -2.94 -7.07 8.75
C ILE A 49 -1.81 -7.89 8.14
N LYS A 50 -2.07 -8.61 7.04
CA LYS A 50 -1.04 -9.39 6.33
C LYS A 50 0.09 -8.50 5.82
N MET A 51 -0.25 -7.38 5.17
CA MET A 51 0.73 -6.39 4.70
C MET A 51 1.55 -5.75 5.83
N GLY A 52 1.07 -5.81 7.08
CA GLY A 52 1.81 -5.35 8.24
C GLY A 52 3.08 -6.17 8.49
N GLU A 53 3.04 -7.47 8.20
CA GLU A 53 4.22 -8.34 8.21
C GLU A 53 5.04 -8.10 6.94
N GLY A 54 6.22 -7.47 7.08
CA GLY A 54 7.01 -7.03 5.93
C GLY A 54 6.64 -5.63 5.40
N GLY A 55 5.75 -4.89 6.06
CA GLY A 55 5.40 -3.50 5.70
C GLY A 55 6.54 -2.47 5.87
N PHE A 56 7.73 -2.91 6.27
CA PHE A 56 8.92 -2.07 6.41
C PHE A 56 9.74 -2.07 5.11
N CYS A 57 9.98 -0.89 4.54
CA CYS A 57 10.87 -0.75 3.38
C CYS A 57 12.32 -0.70 3.85
N LEU A 58 13.17 -1.54 3.25
CA LEU A 58 14.59 -1.62 3.56
C LEU A 58 15.44 -0.48 2.99
N ASN A 59 14.84 0.40 2.18
CA ASN A 59 15.52 1.53 1.51
C ASN A 59 16.82 1.10 0.80
N CYS A 60 16.76 -0.02 0.05
CA CYS A 60 17.88 -0.53 -0.73
C CYS A 60 18.41 0.51 -1.72
N GLU A 61 19.72 0.50 -2.01
CA GLU A 61 20.34 1.39 -3.00
C GLU A 61 19.70 1.24 -4.39
N VAL A 62 19.42 -0.01 -4.79
CA VAL A 62 18.61 -0.34 -5.97
C VAL A 62 17.27 -0.89 -5.48
N CYS A 63 16.17 -0.30 -5.94
CA CYS A 63 14.84 -0.75 -5.55
C CYS A 63 14.49 -2.07 -6.24
N HIS A 64 14.12 -3.09 -5.46
CA HIS A 64 13.74 -4.42 -5.95
C HIS A 64 12.23 -4.69 -5.91
N TYR A 65 11.41 -3.71 -5.53
CA TYR A 65 9.95 -3.87 -5.57
C TYR A 65 9.48 -4.15 -7.02
N PRO A 66 8.56 -5.11 -7.26
CA PRO A 66 7.77 -5.88 -6.29
C PRO A 66 8.42 -7.21 -5.83
N GLN A 67 9.65 -7.52 -6.25
CA GLN A 67 10.40 -8.70 -5.81
C GLN A 67 11.10 -8.46 -4.45
N CYS A 68 10.35 -8.03 -3.44
CA CYS A 68 10.83 -7.89 -2.07
C CYS A 68 9.70 -8.20 -1.06
N PHE A 69 9.99 -8.10 0.24
CA PHE A 69 9.01 -8.37 1.31
C PHE A 69 8.08 -7.19 1.61
N PHE A 70 8.24 -6.05 0.92
CA PHE A 70 7.49 -4.84 1.23
C PHE A 70 5.99 -5.02 0.95
N CYS A 71 5.17 -4.93 2.02
CA CYS A 71 3.71 -5.01 1.97
C CYS A 71 3.19 -6.26 1.22
N ARG A 72 3.77 -7.42 1.50
CA ARG A 72 3.43 -8.69 0.87
C ARG A 72 2.26 -9.40 1.55
#